data_AF-A0A1J0GI72-F1
#
_entry.id   AF-A0A1J0GI72-F1
#
_cell.length_a   1.000
_cell.length_b   1.000
_cell.length_c   1.000
_cell.angle_alpha   90.00
_cell.angle_beta   90.00
_cell.angle_gamma   90.00
#
_symmetry.space_group_name_H-M   'P 1'
#
loop_
_entity.id
_entity.type
_entity.pdbx_description
1 polymer ?
#
loop_
_entity_poly.entity_id
_entity_poly.type
_entity_poly.pdbx_seq_one_letter_code
_entity_poly.pdbx_strand_id
1 'polypeptide(L)'
;MTITEKFYYVEGNTSVKNLVKSLVTEITQNADIYKWDLIYPATIDLVGVSGASSEIDLITDASVTDKVDTKFTVGSSKDMCILKASTSYGKQFYLKMDRLKSDLTKEEKQALINFKNLHTYSIGMGSVGTRTDAEVLNMMAGIGAVNGNSDAYNAYVSAMTKSNSLNNIVLQISGALNSAGTDLDISLAIQKEYNYRLAWYRKVQSGIKDFLPVEYFINQTKDAINIVLRGDPSADVEPYENWLTGHAYIGALKPVEDSATTDDMYNFGITTSSDIEPSYASPYGERTATGITDFCMIANKIGMPYQPHYPAFYATNPFMDKCNIEGSRWNHKKHQFSDITLVHPVDMERGKMINILAGDASAIHDMDKLAYKKDTTDEEYYKKFKITAPYNFLNNSANINYCIAIRCPKTVE
;
A
#
# COMPACT_ATOMS: atom_id res chain seq x y z
N MET A 1 -23.86 -29.15 -7.91
CA MET A 1 -23.83 -28.45 -6.61
C MET A 1 -22.85 -27.30 -6.77
N THR A 2 -23.33 -26.06 -6.78
CA THR A 2 -22.43 -24.89 -6.73
C THR A 2 -21.78 -24.87 -5.36
N ILE A 3 -20.47 -25.04 -5.31
CA ILE A 3 -19.71 -24.91 -4.06
C ILE A 3 -19.74 -23.42 -3.73
N THR A 4 -20.56 -23.02 -2.75
CA THR A 4 -20.50 -21.66 -2.22
C THR A 4 -19.12 -21.47 -1.61
N GLU A 5 -18.27 -20.69 -2.28
CA GLU A 5 -16.95 -20.34 -1.78
C GLU A 5 -17.12 -19.57 -0.47
N LYS A 6 -16.73 -20.20 0.63
CA LYS A 6 -16.83 -19.62 1.96
C LYS A 6 -15.63 -18.69 2.20
N PHE A 7 -15.83 -17.61 2.93
CA PHE A 7 -14.84 -16.56 3.16
C PHE A 7 -15.00 -15.96 4.56
N TYR A 8 -13.93 -15.36 5.07
CA TYR A 8 -13.95 -14.48 6.23
C TYR A 8 -14.19 -13.04 5.77
N TYR A 9 -14.98 -12.28 6.54
CA TYR A 9 -15.23 -10.88 6.28
C TYR A 9 -15.33 -10.10 7.58
N VAL A 10 -14.66 -8.95 7.64
CA VAL A 10 -14.71 -8.05 8.79
C VAL A 10 -14.67 -6.59 8.34
N GLU A 11 -15.42 -5.76 9.05
CA GLU A 11 -15.36 -4.30 8.96
C GLU A 11 -14.99 -3.78 10.35
N GLY A 12 -14.07 -2.83 10.42
CA GLY A 12 -13.64 -2.26 11.69
C GLY A 12 -12.95 -0.92 11.54
N ASN A 13 -12.61 -0.33 12.69
CA ASN A 13 -11.81 0.88 12.76
C ASN A 13 -10.67 0.71 13.76
N THR A 14 -9.58 1.42 13.52
CA THR A 14 -8.39 1.37 14.39
C THR A 14 -7.63 2.68 14.26
N SER A 15 -6.78 3.00 15.25
CA SER A 15 -5.84 4.09 15.08
C SER A 15 -4.71 3.69 14.11
N VAL A 16 -4.12 4.68 13.44
CA VAL A 16 -2.92 4.51 12.61
C VAL A 16 -1.81 3.79 13.38
N LYS A 17 -1.63 4.09 14.68
CA LYS A 17 -0.67 3.41 15.54
C LYS A 17 -0.84 1.89 15.55
N ASN A 18 -2.08 1.42 15.67
CA ASN A 18 -2.42 0.02 15.85
C ASN A 18 -2.76 -0.69 14.53
N LEU A 19 -2.83 0.04 13.41
CA LEU A 19 -3.33 -0.47 12.13
C LEU A 19 -2.71 -1.80 11.72
N VAL A 20 -1.38 -1.90 11.68
CA VAL A 20 -0.71 -3.15 11.25
C VAL A 20 -1.01 -4.31 12.20
N LYS A 21 -1.02 -4.06 13.52
CA LYS A 21 -1.40 -5.08 14.50
C LYS A 21 -2.84 -5.55 14.29
N SER A 22 -3.77 -4.63 14.06
CA SER A 22 -5.18 -4.96 13.80
C SER A 22 -5.32 -5.81 12.53
N LEU A 23 -4.73 -5.38 11.40
CA LEU A 23 -4.77 -6.15 10.15
C LEU A 23 -4.19 -7.56 10.31
N VAL A 24 -3.03 -7.69 10.95
CA VAL A 24 -2.40 -9.00 11.21
C VAL A 24 -3.26 -9.87 12.14
N THR A 25 -3.93 -9.27 13.12
CA THR A 25 -4.84 -10.00 14.02
C THR A 25 -6.01 -10.58 13.24
N GLU A 26 -6.63 -9.77 12.39
CA GLU A 26 -7.73 -10.24 11.55
C GLU A 26 -7.29 -11.39 10.64
N ILE A 27 -6.15 -11.23 9.98
CA ILE A 27 -5.67 -12.18 8.97
C ILE A 27 -5.18 -13.51 9.56
N THR A 28 -4.57 -13.47 10.75
CA THR A 28 -3.85 -14.62 11.31
C THR A 28 -4.56 -15.30 12.49
N GLN A 29 -5.43 -14.58 13.20
CA GLN A 29 -6.13 -15.09 14.39
C GLN A 29 -7.63 -15.24 14.14
N ASN A 30 -8.29 -14.21 13.60
CA ASN A 30 -9.75 -14.16 13.53
C ASN A 30 -10.33 -14.86 12.29
N ALA A 31 -9.55 -14.97 11.21
CA ALA A 31 -9.99 -15.57 9.94
C ALA A 31 -10.24 -17.10 9.98
N ASP A 32 -10.31 -17.72 11.16
CA ASP A 32 -10.63 -19.13 11.39
C ASP A 32 -9.87 -20.09 10.46
N ILE A 33 -10.56 -20.84 9.61
CA ILE A 33 -9.96 -21.81 8.67
C ILE A 33 -9.29 -21.15 7.46
N TYR A 34 -9.47 -19.85 7.26
CA TYR A 34 -8.87 -19.07 6.16
C TYR A 34 -7.59 -18.37 6.57
N LYS A 35 -7.18 -18.47 7.84
CA LYS A 35 -6.03 -17.76 8.38
C LYS A 35 -4.75 -18.03 7.62
N TRP A 36 -3.93 -16.99 7.50
CA TRP A 36 -2.53 -17.12 7.11
C TRP A 36 -1.65 -17.21 8.35
N ASP A 37 -0.48 -17.80 8.22
CA ASP A 37 0.41 -17.99 9.36
C ASP A 37 1.30 -16.75 9.56
N LEU A 38 1.37 -16.22 10.78
CA LEU A 38 2.39 -15.24 11.14
C LEU A 38 3.76 -15.94 11.27
N ILE A 39 4.74 -15.52 10.47
CA ILE A 39 6.11 -16.08 10.49
C ILE A 39 7.06 -15.16 11.25
N TYR A 40 6.93 -13.85 11.04
CA TYR A 40 7.72 -12.85 11.73
C TYR A 40 6.84 -11.66 12.11
N PRO A 41 6.98 -11.08 13.31
CA PRO A 41 7.73 -11.60 14.44
C PRO A 41 7.11 -12.91 14.97
N ALA A 42 7.81 -13.60 15.89
CA ALA A 42 7.38 -14.91 16.39
C ALA A 42 5.99 -14.92 17.06
N THR A 43 5.54 -13.77 17.57
CA THR A 43 4.21 -13.61 18.18
C THR A 43 3.58 -12.29 17.78
N ILE A 44 2.25 -12.27 17.72
CA ILE A 44 1.48 -11.07 17.37
C ILE A 44 1.65 -9.92 18.37
N ASP A 45 2.00 -10.23 19.61
CA ASP A 45 2.23 -9.23 20.66
C ASP A 45 3.45 -8.37 20.39
N LEU A 46 4.36 -8.80 19.51
CA LEU A 46 5.53 -8.04 19.08
C LEU A 46 5.25 -7.14 17.88
N VAL A 47 4.05 -7.20 17.28
CA VAL A 47 3.63 -6.33 16.18
C VAL A 47 3.04 -5.03 16.75
N GLY A 48 3.44 -3.89 16.20
CA GLY A 48 2.94 -2.57 16.59
C GLY A 48 3.40 -2.09 17.97
N VAL A 49 4.32 -2.80 18.62
CA VAL A 49 4.93 -2.33 19.87
C VAL A 49 5.87 -1.17 19.62
N SER A 50 5.94 -0.26 20.58
CA SER A 50 6.98 0.77 20.58
C SER A 50 8.35 0.09 20.54
N GLY A 51 9.13 0.41 19.51
CA GLY A 51 10.52 0.05 19.40
C GLY A 51 11.37 0.81 20.42
N ALA A 52 12.66 0.48 20.44
CA ALA A 52 13.61 1.21 21.29
C ALA A 52 13.65 2.68 20.86
N SER A 53 13.58 3.58 21.83
CA SER A 53 13.92 4.98 21.62
C SER A 53 15.43 5.08 21.37
N SER A 54 15.82 5.66 20.24
CA SER A 54 17.22 5.92 19.93
C SER A 54 17.49 7.41 20.00
N GLU A 55 18.57 7.79 20.70
CA GLU A 55 19.14 9.13 20.55
C GLU A 55 19.86 9.20 19.20
N ILE A 56 19.50 10.20 18.40
CA ILE A 56 20.19 10.57 17.17
C ILE A 56 20.97 11.83 17.49
N ASP A 57 22.29 11.78 17.31
CA ASP A 57 23.13 12.97 17.27
C ASP A 57 23.29 13.39 15.80
N LEU A 58 22.99 14.66 15.52
CA LEU A 58 23.17 15.26 14.19
C LEU A 58 24.64 15.52 13.87
N ILE A 59 25.53 15.50 14.87
CA ILE A 59 26.97 15.63 14.68
C ILE A 59 27.63 14.25 14.62
N THR A 60 28.40 14.02 13.56
CA THR A 60 29.13 12.77 13.30
C THR A 60 30.65 12.94 13.35
N ASP A 61 31.15 14.17 13.25
CA ASP A 61 32.58 14.50 13.22
C ASP A 61 33.19 14.84 14.60
N ALA A 62 32.47 14.55 15.69
CA ALA A 62 32.85 14.85 17.07
C ALA A 62 33.04 16.34 17.41
N SER A 63 32.62 17.26 16.51
CA SER A 63 32.49 18.68 16.85
C SER A 63 31.41 18.90 17.91
N VAL A 64 31.40 20.08 18.53
CA VAL A 64 30.42 20.42 19.58
C VAL A 64 29.88 21.83 19.38
N THR A 65 28.61 22.02 19.71
CA THR A 65 27.96 23.33 19.76
C THR A 65 26.94 23.33 20.89
N ASP A 66 26.79 24.47 21.55
CA ASP A 66 25.77 24.75 22.57
C ASP A 66 24.68 25.68 22.03
N LYS A 67 24.75 26.05 20.75
CA LYS A 67 23.89 27.06 20.13
C LYS A 67 22.63 26.49 19.49
N VAL A 68 22.64 25.19 19.18
CA VAL A 68 21.51 24.46 18.58
C VAL A 68 21.44 23.06 19.21
N ASP A 69 20.23 22.51 19.28
CA ASP A 69 20.03 21.14 19.75
C ASP A 69 20.56 20.15 18.72
N THR A 70 21.53 19.30 19.07
CA THR A 70 22.05 18.30 18.13
C THR A 70 21.54 16.90 18.42
N LYS A 71 20.91 16.71 19.58
CA LYS A 71 20.50 15.40 20.09
C LYS A 71 18.99 15.29 20.17
N PHE A 72 18.45 14.29 19.49
CA PHE A 72 17.01 14.07 19.41
C PHE A 72 16.68 12.62 19.75
N THR A 73 15.68 12.43 20.61
CA THR A 73 15.14 11.10 20.88
C THR A 73 14.06 10.78 19.87
N VAL A 74 14.24 9.70 19.11
CA VAL A 74 13.26 9.24 18.11
C VAL A 74 12.70 7.90 18.53
N GLY A 75 11.37 7.83 18.58
CA GLY A 75 10.65 6.56 18.74
C GLY A 75 10.49 5.85 17.40
N SER A 76 10.48 4.53 17.42
CA SER A 76 10.08 3.69 16.30
C SER A 76 8.90 2.80 16.71
N SER A 77 8.15 2.29 15.74
CA SER A 77 7.21 1.18 15.94
C SER A 77 7.72 -0.05 15.20
N LYS A 78 7.58 -1.23 15.83
CA LYS A 78 7.90 -2.52 15.22
C LYS A 78 6.70 -3.03 14.44
N ASP A 79 6.47 -2.44 13.27
CA ASP A 79 5.32 -2.78 12.42
C ASP A 79 5.63 -3.88 11.39
N MET A 80 6.91 -4.14 11.10
CA MET A 80 7.27 -5.16 10.12
C MET A 80 6.77 -6.54 10.55
N CYS A 81 5.99 -7.16 9.67
CA CYS A 81 5.52 -8.53 9.82
C CYS A 81 5.59 -9.29 8.49
N ILE A 82 5.67 -10.61 8.58
CA ILE A 82 5.68 -11.52 7.44
C ILE A 82 4.66 -12.61 7.69
N LEU A 83 3.72 -12.73 6.76
CA LEU A 83 2.67 -13.73 6.75
C LEU A 83 2.98 -14.78 5.69
N LYS A 84 2.62 -16.04 5.95
CA LYS A 84 2.72 -17.15 5.00
C LYS A 84 1.33 -17.61 4.60
N ALA A 85 1.05 -17.54 3.31
CA ALA A 85 -0.12 -18.15 2.68
C ALA A 85 0.22 -19.57 2.23
N SER A 86 -0.60 -20.55 2.62
CA SER A 86 -0.57 -21.90 2.03
C SER A 86 -1.82 -22.08 1.19
N THR A 87 -1.69 -21.89 -0.13
CA THR A 87 -2.83 -21.85 -1.05
C THR A 87 -3.47 -23.23 -1.22
N SER A 88 -4.71 -23.27 -1.67
CA SER A 88 -5.42 -24.48 -2.07
C SER A 88 -4.72 -25.22 -3.22
N TYR A 89 -3.90 -24.52 -4.00
CA TYR A 89 -3.03 -25.06 -5.06
C TYR A 89 -1.75 -25.75 -4.53
N GLY A 90 -1.54 -25.81 -3.21
CA GLY A 90 -0.41 -26.53 -2.61
C GLY A 90 0.92 -25.79 -2.69
N LYS A 91 0.91 -24.48 -2.94
CA LYS A 91 2.10 -23.62 -2.90
C LYS A 91 2.08 -22.68 -1.70
N GLN A 92 3.28 -22.21 -1.36
CA GLN A 92 3.51 -21.30 -0.27
C GLN A 92 4.05 -19.97 -0.79
N PHE A 93 3.48 -18.89 -0.27
CA PHE A 93 3.91 -17.53 -0.59
C PHE A 93 3.96 -16.71 0.68
N TYR A 94 4.74 -15.63 0.63
CA TYR A 94 4.97 -14.76 1.76
C TYR A 94 4.53 -13.35 1.42
N LEU A 95 3.82 -12.72 2.35
CA LEU A 95 3.46 -11.30 2.33
C LEU A 95 4.21 -10.62 3.46
N LYS A 96 5.05 -9.65 3.14
CA LYS A 96 5.64 -8.72 4.10
C LYS A 96 4.80 -7.45 4.15
N MET A 97 4.44 -7.01 5.35
CA MET A 97 3.83 -5.70 5.59
C MET A 97 4.73 -4.91 6.52
N ASP A 98 4.99 -3.66 6.18
CA ASP A 98 5.81 -2.78 7.01
C ASP A 98 5.32 -1.34 6.90
N ARG A 99 5.57 -0.55 7.95
CA ARG A 99 5.32 0.88 7.95
C ARG A 99 6.66 1.61 8.00
N LEU A 100 7.21 1.87 6.83
CA LEU A 100 8.50 2.54 6.68
C LEU A 100 8.47 3.97 7.25
N LYS A 101 9.65 4.58 7.41
CA LYS A 101 9.74 6.00 7.78
C LYS A 101 9.00 6.87 6.75
N SER A 102 8.42 7.97 7.21
CA SER A 102 7.68 8.89 6.35
C SER A 102 8.56 9.45 5.24
N ASP A 103 7.96 9.76 4.08
CA ASP A 103 8.67 10.39 2.98
C ASP A 103 9.24 11.74 3.38
N LEU A 104 10.36 12.09 2.77
CA LEU A 104 10.94 13.42 2.89
C LEU A 104 10.19 14.42 2.01
N THR A 105 9.84 15.57 2.59
CA THR A 105 9.33 16.71 1.83
C THR A 105 10.42 17.29 0.93
N LYS A 106 10.03 18.20 0.04
CA LYS A 106 10.99 18.89 -0.85
C LYS A 106 11.99 19.72 -0.05
N GLU A 107 11.53 20.37 1.00
CA GLU A 107 12.30 21.20 1.91
C GLU A 107 13.29 20.34 2.71
N GLU A 108 12.86 19.19 3.21
CA GLU A 108 13.70 18.22 3.92
C GLU A 108 14.81 17.67 3.00
N LYS A 109 14.48 17.30 1.76
CA LYS A 109 15.48 16.88 0.76
C LYS A 109 16.48 18.00 0.47
N GLN A 110 16.02 19.23 0.32
CA GLN A 110 16.90 20.38 0.08
C GLN A 110 17.79 20.67 1.29
N ALA A 111 17.28 20.49 2.51
CA ALA A 111 18.05 20.68 3.74
C ALA A 111 19.20 19.67 3.85
N LEU A 112 18.98 18.40 3.47
CA LEU A 112 20.04 17.39 3.39
C LEU A 112 21.13 17.76 2.38
N ILE A 113 20.74 18.27 1.21
CA ILE A 113 21.68 18.77 0.19
C ILE A 113 22.47 19.97 0.72
N ASN A 114 21.78 20.92 1.35
CA ASN A 114 22.39 22.12 1.92
C ASN A 114 23.40 21.75 3.00
N PHE A 115 23.05 20.86 3.92
CA PHE A 115 23.95 20.35 4.95
C PHE A 115 25.25 19.88 4.31
N LYS A 116 25.17 18.94 3.35
CA LYS A 116 26.35 18.42 2.64
C LYS A 116 27.18 19.49 1.92
N ASN A 117 26.53 20.46 1.30
CA ASN A 117 27.23 21.49 0.51
C ASN A 117 27.93 22.53 1.40
N LEU A 118 27.39 22.81 2.59
CA LEU A 118 27.90 23.84 3.50
C LEU A 118 29.19 23.43 4.22
N HIS A 119 29.55 22.15 4.21
CA HIS A 119 30.85 21.66 4.72
C HIS A 119 32.05 22.22 3.98
N THR A 120 31.87 22.76 2.77
CA THR A 120 32.97 23.32 1.98
C THR A 120 32.67 24.75 1.54
N TYR A 121 33.71 25.58 1.43
CA TYR A 121 33.58 26.94 0.92
C TYR A 121 34.86 27.44 0.25
N SER A 122 34.72 28.38 -0.67
CA SER A 122 35.87 29.05 -1.29
C SER A 122 36.47 30.07 -0.32
N ILE A 123 37.79 30.00 -0.12
CA ILE A 123 38.58 30.98 0.64
C ILE A 123 39.32 31.97 -0.27
N GLY A 124 39.03 31.96 -1.58
CA GLY A 124 39.71 32.76 -2.59
C GLY A 124 40.91 32.06 -3.23
N MET A 125 41.38 32.56 -4.38
CA MET A 125 42.54 32.03 -5.13
C MET A 125 42.51 30.51 -5.38
N GLY A 126 41.32 29.94 -5.60
CA GLY A 126 41.14 28.51 -5.89
C GLY A 126 41.29 27.58 -4.69
N SER A 127 41.43 28.10 -3.47
CA SER A 127 41.55 27.30 -2.25
C SER A 127 40.19 27.04 -1.60
N VAL A 128 40.04 25.87 -0.97
CA VAL A 128 38.79 25.40 -0.33
C VAL A 128 39.01 25.27 1.17
N GLY A 129 38.14 25.90 1.96
CA GLY A 129 38.03 25.68 3.41
C GLY A 129 36.97 24.63 3.73
N THR A 130 37.09 24.02 4.90
CA THR A 130 36.15 23.01 5.41
C THR A 130 35.46 23.51 6.68
N ARG A 131 34.22 23.07 6.92
CA ARG A 131 33.47 23.30 8.16
C ARG A 131 33.13 21.96 8.82
N THR A 132 33.01 22.00 10.13
CA THR A 132 32.50 20.90 10.94
C THR A 132 30.97 20.83 10.90
N ASP A 133 30.41 19.69 11.31
CA ASP A 133 28.96 19.50 11.43
C ASP A 133 28.34 20.58 12.34
N ALA A 134 28.96 20.88 13.49
CA ALA A 134 28.53 21.93 14.42
C ALA A 134 28.43 23.31 13.74
N GLU A 135 29.44 23.68 12.94
CA GLU A 135 29.45 24.96 12.23
C GLU A 135 28.39 25.03 11.13
N VAL A 136 28.17 23.93 10.41
CA VAL A 136 27.13 23.83 9.39
C VAL A 136 25.74 23.92 10.02
N LEU A 137 25.47 23.20 11.11
CA LEU A 137 24.18 23.25 11.81
C LEU A 137 23.88 24.66 12.35
N ASN A 138 24.87 25.31 12.96
CA ASN A 138 24.75 26.70 13.40
C ASN A 138 24.39 27.63 12.23
N MET A 139 25.05 27.47 11.09
CA MET A 139 24.79 28.27 9.90
C MET A 139 23.37 28.04 9.34
N MET A 140 22.95 26.77 9.26
CA MET A 140 21.59 26.40 8.85
C MET A 140 20.54 26.93 9.82
N ALA A 141 20.88 27.13 11.10
CA ALA A 141 19.99 27.69 12.10
C ALA A 141 19.94 29.22 12.10
N GLY A 142 20.67 29.91 11.22
CA GLY A 142 20.71 31.37 11.22
C GLY A 142 21.85 32.00 12.03
N ILE A 143 22.70 31.17 12.65
CA ILE A 143 23.64 31.64 13.67
C ILE A 143 24.97 32.01 13.02
N GLY A 144 25.30 33.31 13.03
CA GLY A 144 26.58 33.84 12.54
C GLY A 144 26.69 34.04 11.03
N ALA A 145 25.61 33.86 10.26
CA ALA A 145 25.55 34.15 8.83
C ALA A 145 24.64 35.34 8.51
N VAL A 146 25.04 36.18 7.54
CA VAL A 146 24.24 37.33 7.08
C VAL A 146 22.94 36.91 6.36
N ASN A 147 22.84 35.63 5.94
CA ASN A 147 21.72 35.05 5.19
C ASN A 147 21.29 33.66 5.71
N GLY A 148 21.39 33.39 7.02
CA GLY A 148 20.96 32.09 7.53
C GLY A 148 19.43 32.00 7.63
N ASN A 149 18.86 30.84 7.27
CA ASN A 149 17.42 30.59 7.26
C ASN A 149 17.10 29.48 8.26
N SER A 150 16.55 29.83 9.43
CA SER A 150 16.18 28.88 10.50
C SER A 150 15.30 27.72 10.03
N ASP A 151 14.54 27.90 8.95
CA ASP A 151 13.70 26.85 8.37
C ASP A 151 14.52 25.70 7.80
N ALA A 152 15.75 25.97 7.33
CA ALA A 152 16.65 24.96 6.79
C ALA A 152 17.14 23.99 7.88
N TYR A 153 17.45 24.50 9.08
CA TYR A 153 17.80 23.67 10.23
C TYR A 153 16.61 22.83 10.69
N ASN A 154 15.43 23.41 10.85
CA ASN A 154 14.23 22.67 11.26
C ASN A 154 13.87 21.57 10.25
N ALA A 155 13.98 21.85 8.94
CA ALA A 155 13.79 20.86 7.90
C ALA A 155 14.86 19.75 7.95
N TYR A 156 16.12 20.08 8.24
CA TYR A 156 17.17 19.08 8.42
C TYR A 156 16.91 18.17 9.62
N VAL A 157 16.59 18.75 10.79
CA VAL A 157 16.22 18.00 12.00
C VAL A 157 15.06 17.05 11.67
N SER A 158 13.98 17.57 11.08
CA SER A 158 12.80 16.77 10.70
C SER A 158 13.14 15.61 9.75
N ALA A 159 14.02 15.83 8.77
CA ALA A 159 14.48 14.79 7.85
C ALA A 159 15.24 13.66 8.58
N MET A 160 16.11 14.03 9.53
CA MET A 160 16.95 13.09 10.28
C MET A 160 16.16 12.34 11.36
N THR A 161 15.08 12.93 11.87
CA THR A 161 14.29 12.38 12.98
C THR A 161 12.95 11.77 12.54
N LYS A 162 12.75 11.45 11.25
CA LYS A 162 11.50 10.84 10.77
C LYS A 162 11.16 9.54 11.50
N SER A 163 9.93 9.47 11.99
CA SER A 163 9.27 8.26 12.47
C SER A 163 8.59 7.50 11.35
N ASN A 164 7.99 6.36 11.69
CA ASN A 164 7.14 5.56 10.82
C ASN A 164 6.02 6.43 10.19
N SER A 165 5.63 6.08 8.97
CA SER A 165 4.59 6.75 8.17
C SER A 165 3.24 6.77 8.88
N LEU A 166 2.47 7.85 8.71
CA LEU A 166 1.11 7.96 9.25
C LEU A 166 0.02 7.84 8.17
N ASN A 167 0.38 7.80 6.89
CA ASN A 167 -0.57 7.82 5.78
C ASN A 167 -0.53 6.59 4.89
N ASN A 168 0.46 5.71 5.07
CA ASN A 168 0.61 4.53 4.24
C ASN A 168 1.32 3.37 4.96
N ILE A 169 1.11 2.17 4.43
CA ILE A 169 1.94 0.99 4.67
C ILE A 169 2.51 0.51 3.35
N VAL A 170 3.54 -0.34 3.44
CA VAL A 170 4.20 -0.97 2.33
C VAL A 170 4.00 -2.46 2.40
N LEU A 171 3.59 -3.04 1.28
CA LEU A 171 3.39 -4.46 1.09
C LEU A 171 4.44 -5.00 0.11
N GLN A 172 4.88 -6.24 0.29
CA GLN A 172 5.80 -6.95 -0.62
C GLN A 172 5.47 -8.44 -0.62
N ILE A 173 5.69 -9.12 -1.76
CA ILE A 173 5.43 -10.56 -1.89
C ILE A 173 6.67 -11.34 -2.34
N SER A 174 6.80 -12.58 -1.89
CA SER A 174 7.87 -13.49 -2.32
C SER A 174 7.41 -14.95 -2.30
N GLY A 175 8.05 -15.79 -3.11
CA GLY A 175 7.93 -17.24 -3.01
C GLY A 175 8.81 -17.86 -1.92
N ALA A 176 9.74 -17.10 -1.35
CA ALA A 176 10.71 -17.59 -0.36
C ALA A 176 11.11 -16.53 0.69
N LEU A 177 11.62 -17.02 1.82
CA LEU A 177 12.24 -16.22 2.88
C LEU A 177 13.76 -16.32 2.80
N ASN A 178 14.45 -15.33 3.37
CA ASN A 178 15.88 -15.40 3.57
C ASN A 178 16.24 -16.56 4.52
N SER A 179 17.53 -16.92 4.58
CA SER A 179 17.99 -18.05 5.41
C SER A 179 17.70 -17.89 6.92
N ALA A 180 17.49 -16.67 7.40
CA ALA A 180 17.17 -16.39 8.80
C ALA A 180 15.66 -16.47 9.10
N GLY A 181 14.80 -16.51 8.08
CA GLY A 181 13.35 -16.46 8.24
C GLY A 181 12.82 -15.11 8.76
N THR A 182 13.63 -14.05 8.70
CA THR A 182 13.29 -12.71 9.24
C THR A 182 13.00 -11.68 8.16
N ASP A 183 13.18 -12.04 6.89
CA ASP A 183 12.88 -11.19 5.74
C ASP A 183 12.56 -12.04 4.51
N LEU A 184 12.04 -11.41 3.46
CA LEU A 184 11.85 -12.02 2.14
C LEU A 184 13.21 -12.37 1.51
N ASP A 185 13.24 -13.39 0.65
CA ASP A 185 14.41 -13.73 -0.18
C ASP A 185 14.57 -12.76 -1.37
N ILE A 186 14.67 -11.47 -1.06
CA ILE A 186 14.84 -10.38 -2.02
C ILE A 186 15.90 -9.44 -1.44
N SER A 187 16.86 -9.01 -2.25
CA SER A 187 17.91 -8.09 -1.78
C SER A 187 17.31 -6.78 -1.26
N LEU A 188 17.90 -6.22 -0.19
CA LEU A 188 17.42 -4.97 0.40
C LEU A 188 17.46 -3.79 -0.58
N ALA A 189 18.38 -3.79 -1.55
CA ALA A 189 18.43 -2.78 -2.59
C ALA A 189 17.18 -2.83 -3.47
N ILE A 190 16.79 -4.03 -3.91
CA ILE A 190 15.56 -4.23 -4.68
C ILE A 190 14.35 -3.89 -3.80
N GLN A 191 14.28 -4.38 -2.56
CA GLN A 191 13.14 -4.10 -1.67
C GLN A 191 12.88 -2.60 -1.45
N LYS A 192 13.92 -1.75 -1.48
CA LYS A 192 13.76 -0.29 -1.36
C LYS A 192 13.03 0.33 -2.55
N GLU A 193 13.32 -0.15 -3.75
CA GLU A 193 12.73 0.37 -4.99
C GLU A 193 11.44 -0.35 -5.35
N TYR A 194 11.34 -1.61 -4.94
CA TYR A 194 10.32 -2.57 -5.33
C TYR A 194 9.38 -2.86 -4.16
N ASN A 195 8.40 -1.99 -3.99
CA ASN A 195 7.47 -2.07 -2.88
C ASN A 195 6.09 -1.52 -3.26
N TYR A 196 5.04 -2.08 -2.66
CA TYR A 196 3.67 -1.78 -3.03
C TYR A 196 3.01 -0.96 -1.93
N ARG A 197 3.00 0.35 -2.12
CA ARG A 197 2.39 1.28 -1.19
C ARG A 197 0.87 1.10 -1.17
N LEU A 198 0.30 1.03 0.04
CA LEU A 198 -1.13 1.15 0.30
C LEU A 198 -1.37 2.39 1.17
N ALA A 199 -1.98 3.43 0.58
CA ALA A 199 -2.20 4.73 1.22
C ALA A 199 -3.67 5.00 1.58
N TRP A 200 -3.89 5.71 2.69
CA TRP A 200 -5.20 6.16 3.16
C TRP A 200 -5.26 7.68 3.44
N TYR A 201 -4.13 8.40 3.36
CA TYR A 201 -4.09 9.87 3.27
C TYR A 201 -3.05 10.34 2.24
N ARG A 202 -3.25 11.50 1.60
CA ARG A 202 -2.25 12.11 0.70
C ARG A 202 -1.11 12.81 1.44
N LYS A 203 -1.45 13.50 2.52
CA LYS A 203 -0.55 14.36 3.29
C LYS A 203 -0.86 14.24 4.77
N VAL A 204 0.20 14.20 5.56
CA VAL A 204 0.10 14.28 7.03
C VAL A 204 0.28 15.75 7.40
N GLN A 205 -0.81 16.43 7.77
CA GLN A 205 -0.76 17.82 8.22
C GLN A 205 -0.01 17.96 9.56
N SER A 206 0.59 19.13 9.80
CA SER A 206 1.25 19.45 11.07
C SER A 206 0.22 19.42 12.21
N GLY A 207 0.36 18.47 13.14
CA GLY A 207 -0.57 18.25 14.26
C GLY A 207 -1.33 16.92 14.18
N ILE A 208 -1.38 16.29 13.01
CA ILE A 208 -1.85 14.92 12.85
C ILE A 208 -0.84 13.97 13.51
N LYS A 209 -1.33 13.11 14.40
CA LYS A 209 -0.54 12.08 15.08
C LYS A 209 -1.11 10.70 14.79
N ASP A 210 -0.50 9.69 15.39
CA ASP A 210 -0.81 8.27 15.22
C ASP A 210 -2.16 7.81 15.80
N PHE A 211 -2.93 8.71 16.44
CA PHE A 211 -4.27 8.41 16.95
C PHE A 211 -5.38 8.47 15.88
N LEU A 212 -5.10 9.01 14.68
CA LEU A 212 -6.14 9.14 13.66
C LEU A 212 -6.79 7.80 13.33
N PRO A 213 -8.12 7.75 13.21
CA PRO A 213 -8.81 6.52 12.85
C PRO A 213 -8.64 6.21 11.36
N VAL A 214 -8.51 4.91 11.09
CA VAL A 214 -8.51 4.30 9.77
C VAL A 214 -9.55 3.20 9.82
N GLU A 215 -10.50 3.26 8.89
CA GLU A 215 -11.47 2.19 8.68
C GLU A 215 -10.85 1.12 7.79
N TYR A 216 -11.11 -0.14 8.10
CA TYR A 216 -10.65 -1.27 7.32
C TYR A 216 -11.81 -2.22 6.99
N PHE A 217 -11.76 -2.78 5.78
CA PHE A 217 -12.63 -3.83 5.32
C PHE A 217 -11.76 -4.95 4.77
N ILE A 218 -11.96 -6.17 5.25
CA ILE A 218 -11.17 -7.33 4.82
C ILE A 218 -12.14 -8.40 4.33
N ASN A 219 -11.89 -8.92 3.14
CA ASN A 219 -12.42 -10.20 2.68
C ASN A 219 -11.25 -11.17 2.50
N GLN A 220 -11.32 -12.35 3.11
CA GLN A 220 -10.25 -13.32 3.06
C GLN A 220 -10.77 -14.72 2.76
N THR A 221 -10.04 -15.41 1.89
CA THR A 221 -10.11 -16.87 1.70
C THR A 221 -8.73 -17.47 2.01
N LYS A 222 -8.60 -18.79 1.85
CA LYS A 222 -7.30 -19.45 1.94
C LYS A 222 -6.32 -18.95 0.86
N ASP A 223 -6.86 -18.49 -0.26
CA ASP A 223 -6.10 -18.18 -1.48
C ASP A 223 -5.86 -16.69 -1.69
N ALA A 224 -6.74 -15.83 -1.18
CA ALA A 224 -6.64 -14.40 -1.42
C ALA A 224 -7.18 -13.55 -0.26
N ILE A 225 -6.67 -12.32 -0.17
CA ILE A 225 -7.10 -11.28 0.75
C ILE A 225 -7.39 -10.02 -0.08
N ASN A 226 -8.57 -9.46 0.10
CA ASN A 226 -8.93 -8.11 -0.33
C ASN A 226 -8.95 -7.22 0.91
N ILE A 227 -8.23 -6.10 0.87
CA ILE A 227 -8.16 -5.10 1.94
C ILE A 227 -8.57 -3.76 1.35
N VAL A 228 -9.51 -3.09 1.99
CA VAL A 228 -9.81 -1.68 1.73
C VAL A 228 -9.49 -0.90 2.98
N LEU A 229 -8.67 0.15 2.85
CA LEU A 229 -8.36 1.09 3.93
C LEU A 229 -8.92 2.45 3.58
N ARG A 230 -9.54 3.10 4.56
CA ARG A 230 -10.09 4.45 4.40
C ARG A 230 -9.63 5.34 5.54
N GLY A 231 -9.02 6.47 5.18
CA GLY A 231 -8.72 7.52 6.14
C GLY A 231 -10.01 8.19 6.61
N ASP A 232 -10.06 8.59 7.88
CA ASP A 232 -11.15 9.39 8.42
C ASP A 232 -11.27 10.75 7.69
N PRO A 233 -12.42 11.06 7.07
CA PRO A 233 -12.66 12.33 6.40
C PRO A 233 -12.71 13.53 7.35
N SER A 234 -12.92 13.33 8.67
CA SER A 234 -12.99 14.41 9.66
C SER A 234 -11.66 15.14 9.84
N ALA A 235 -10.55 14.46 9.54
CA ALA A 235 -9.20 15.02 9.58
C ALA A 235 -8.84 15.82 8.32
N ASP A 236 -9.74 15.88 7.34
CA ASP A 236 -9.50 16.59 6.09
C ASP A 236 -9.92 18.07 6.18
N VAL A 237 -9.15 18.91 5.52
CA VAL A 237 -9.37 20.37 5.46
C VAL A 237 -9.51 20.75 3.99
N GLU A 238 -10.33 21.76 3.70
CA GLU A 238 -10.54 22.28 2.34
C GLU A 238 -9.20 22.35 1.56
N PRO A 239 -9.08 21.71 0.38
CA PRO A 239 -10.15 21.28 -0.55
C PRO A 239 -10.75 19.87 -0.34
N TYR A 240 -10.53 19.21 0.80
CA TYR A 240 -11.07 17.87 1.11
C TYR A 240 -10.59 16.76 0.15
N GLU A 241 -9.32 16.82 -0.23
CA GLU A 241 -8.68 15.83 -1.11
C GLU A 241 -7.70 14.91 -0.36
N ASN A 242 -7.55 15.08 0.95
CA ASN A 242 -6.52 14.40 1.73
C ASN A 242 -6.89 12.96 2.08
N TRP A 243 -8.13 12.69 2.48
CA TRP A 243 -8.54 11.33 2.84
C TRP A 243 -8.66 10.46 1.58
N LEU A 244 -8.11 9.24 1.67
CA LEU A 244 -8.11 8.29 0.57
C LEU A 244 -8.84 7.00 0.98
N THR A 245 -9.54 6.42 0.02
CA THR A 245 -9.91 5.01 0.02
C THR A 245 -8.91 4.27 -0.84
N GLY A 246 -8.06 3.48 -0.20
CA GLY A 246 -7.09 2.61 -0.84
C GLY A 246 -7.54 1.16 -0.85
N HIS A 247 -7.08 0.39 -1.82
CA HIS A 247 -7.35 -1.03 -1.97
C HIS A 247 -6.06 -1.81 -2.18
N ALA A 248 -5.99 -3.00 -1.58
CA ALA A 248 -5.01 -4.01 -1.89
C ALA A 248 -5.68 -5.37 -2.10
N TYR A 249 -5.25 -6.08 -3.15
CA TYR A 249 -5.51 -7.50 -3.34
C TYR A 249 -4.18 -8.23 -3.22
N ILE A 250 -4.14 -9.30 -2.43
CA ILE A 250 -2.99 -10.19 -2.31
C ILE A 250 -3.50 -11.62 -2.39
N GLY A 251 -3.06 -12.40 -3.38
CA GLY A 251 -3.55 -13.77 -3.48
C GLY A 251 -3.30 -14.47 -4.79
N ALA A 252 -3.74 -15.72 -4.82
CA ALA A 252 -3.82 -16.54 -6.01
C ALA A 252 -5.09 -16.26 -6.81
N LEU A 253 -5.02 -16.47 -8.12
CA LEU A 253 -6.15 -16.27 -9.03
C LEU A 253 -6.97 -17.55 -9.16
N LYS A 254 -8.28 -17.42 -9.38
CA LYS A 254 -9.11 -18.54 -9.83
C LYS A 254 -8.87 -18.78 -11.34
N PRO A 255 -8.97 -20.02 -11.83
CA PRO A 255 -8.86 -20.30 -13.26
C PRO A 255 -9.87 -19.48 -14.08
N VAL A 256 -9.55 -19.18 -15.34
CA VAL A 256 -10.45 -18.45 -16.24
C VAL A 256 -11.73 -19.26 -16.48
N GLU A 257 -11.56 -20.56 -16.67
CA GLU A 257 -12.61 -21.57 -16.82
C GLU A 257 -12.21 -22.83 -16.04
N ASP A 258 -13.19 -23.63 -15.62
CA ASP A 258 -12.95 -24.86 -14.85
C ASP A 258 -12.13 -25.91 -15.63
N SER A 259 -12.11 -25.83 -16.95
CA SER A 259 -11.36 -26.70 -17.86
C SER A 259 -9.97 -26.18 -18.22
N ALA A 260 -9.62 -24.95 -17.81
CA ALA A 260 -8.36 -24.32 -18.20
C ALA A 260 -7.17 -24.97 -17.48
N THR A 261 -6.02 -25.03 -18.16
CA THR A 261 -4.76 -25.47 -17.52
C THR A 261 -4.37 -24.46 -16.45
N THR A 262 -4.35 -24.88 -15.19
CA THR A 262 -4.00 -24.01 -14.09
C THR A 262 -2.49 -23.76 -14.08
N ASP A 263 -2.10 -22.53 -13.78
CA ASP A 263 -0.76 -22.27 -13.27
C ASP A 263 -0.85 -22.38 -11.75
N ASP A 264 -0.37 -23.48 -11.20
CA ASP A 264 -0.38 -23.65 -9.74
C ASP A 264 0.92 -23.15 -9.11
N MET A 265 1.94 -22.85 -9.92
CA MET A 265 3.30 -22.57 -9.43
C MET A 265 3.53 -21.10 -9.17
N TYR A 266 3.09 -20.23 -10.08
CA TYR A 266 3.38 -18.80 -10.03
C TYR A 266 2.14 -17.92 -9.90
N ASN A 267 0.98 -18.55 -9.68
CA ASN A 267 -0.31 -17.91 -9.57
C ASN A 267 -0.55 -17.31 -8.19
N PHE A 268 0.31 -16.37 -7.81
CA PHE A 268 0.14 -15.53 -6.63
C PHE A 268 0.64 -14.14 -6.97
N GLY A 269 -0.09 -13.12 -6.55
CA GLY A 269 0.26 -11.75 -6.89
C GLY A 269 -0.38 -10.73 -5.98
N ILE A 270 -0.13 -9.47 -6.31
CA ILE A 270 -0.50 -8.32 -5.53
C ILE A 270 -0.82 -7.13 -6.42
N THR A 271 -1.82 -6.36 -6.01
CA THR A 271 -2.01 -4.99 -6.45
C THR A 271 -2.40 -4.12 -5.26
N THR A 272 -1.94 -2.88 -5.22
CA THR A 272 -2.26 -1.90 -4.18
C THR A 272 -2.66 -0.56 -4.80
N SER A 273 -2.92 0.43 -3.96
CA SER A 273 -3.21 1.79 -4.41
C SER A 273 -2.43 2.82 -3.60
N SER A 274 -1.89 3.81 -4.29
CA SER A 274 -0.92 4.76 -3.76
C SER A 274 -1.39 6.21 -3.91
N ASP A 275 -0.97 7.05 -2.97
CA ASP A 275 -1.08 8.51 -3.01
C ASP A 275 -0.05 9.16 -3.93
N ILE A 276 1.10 8.50 -4.12
CA ILE A 276 2.20 8.93 -4.99
C ILE A 276 2.37 8.00 -6.18
N GLU A 277 2.95 8.52 -7.26
CA GLU A 277 3.29 7.73 -8.44
C GLU A 277 4.28 6.60 -8.08
N PRO A 278 4.07 5.37 -8.58
CA PRO A 278 5.01 4.29 -8.34
C PRO A 278 6.37 4.56 -8.97
N SER A 279 7.42 3.97 -8.39
CA SER A 279 8.74 3.95 -9.01
C SER A 279 8.77 2.96 -10.17
N TYR A 280 9.12 3.43 -11.36
CA TYR A 280 9.33 2.58 -12.54
C TYR A 280 10.75 2.02 -12.55
N ALA A 281 11.07 1.20 -11.55
CA ALA A 281 12.34 0.47 -11.48
C ALA A 281 12.28 -0.82 -12.31
N SER A 282 13.42 -1.26 -12.84
CA SER A 282 13.52 -2.49 -13.65
C SER A 282 14.42 -3.58 -13.04
N PRO A 283 14.30 -3.92 -11.74
CA PRO A 283 15.17 -4.91 -11.08
C PRO A 283 15.04 -6.32 -11.68
N TYR A 284 13.93 -6.62 -12.35
CA TYR A 284 13.65 -7.91 -12.99
C TYR A 284 13.48 -7.79 -14.51
N GLY A 285 14.05 -6.73 -15.10
CA GLY A 285 13.98 -6.42 -16.53
C GLY A 285 12.98 -5.31 -16.86
N GLU A 286 12.90 -4.95 -18.14
CA GLU A 286 12.14 -3.79 -18.65
C GLU A 286 10.63 -3.85 -18.35
N ARG A 287 10.11 -5.05 -18.12
CA ARG A 287 8.72 -5.31 -17.77
C ARG A 287 8.57 -5.68 -16.31
N THR A 288 9.29 -5.01 -15.41
CA THR A 288 9.05 -5.17 -13.98
C THR A 288 7.74 -4.46 -13.61
N ALA A 289 6.83 -5.17 -12.95
CA ALA A 289 5.55 -4.66 -12.49
C ALA A 289 5.70 -3.60 -11.41
N THR A 290 4.82 -2.62 -11.35
CA THR A 290 4.77 -1.66 -10.24
C THR A 290 3.99 -2.20 -9.04
N GLY A 291 3.04 -3.13 -9.27
CA GLY A 291 2.08 -3.60 -8.28
C GLY A 291 1.12 -2.52 -7.75
N ILE A 292 1.15 -1.31 -8.32
CA ILE A 292 0.27 -0.19 -7.97
C ILE A 292 -0.62 0.14 -9.17
N THR A 293 -0.03 0.41 -10.34
CA THR A 293 -0.76 0.71 -11.58
C THR A 293 -1.03 -0.53 -12.44
N ASP A 294 -0.61 -1.69 -11.95
CA ASP A 294 -0.76 -3.00 -12.54
C ASP A 294 -0.94 -4.04 -11.43
N PHE A 295 -1.20 -5.28 -11.83
CA PHE A 295 -1.18 -6.44 -10.95
C PHE A 295 0.16 -7.16 -11.10
N CYS A 296 0.94 -7.20 -10.03
CA CYS A 296 2.21 -7.90 -10.02
C CYS A 296 2.01 -9.37 -9.62
N MET A 297 2.49 -10.30 -10.44
CA MET A 297 2.56 -11.72 -10.09
C MET A 297 3.97 -12.16 -9.75
N ILE A 298 4.13 -13.15 -8.86
CA ILE A 298 5.43 -13.75 -8.51
C ILE A 298 6.22 -14.11 -9.76
N ALA A 299 5.57 -14.74 -10.74
CA ALA A 299 6.11 -14.88 -12.09
C ALA A 299 5.00 -15.07 -13.14
N ASN A 300 5.35 -14.88 -14.40
CA ASN A 300 4.50 -15.24 -15.53
C ASN A 300 4.55 -16.76 -15.82
N LYS A 301 3.83 -17.25 -16.85
CA LYS A 301 3.73 -18.71 -17.11
C LYS A 301 5.08 -19.34 -17.45
N ILE A 302 5.98 -18.57 -18.07
CA ILE A 302 7.33 -19.02 -18.44
C ILE A 302 8.35 -18.87 -17.31
N GLY A 303 7.95 -18.33 -16.14
CA GLY A 303 8.80 -18.20 -14.96
C GLY A 303 9.61 -16.90 -14.88
N MET A 304 9.34 -15.90 -15.73
CA MET A 304 9.92 -14.57 -15.55
C MET A 304 9.29 -13.88 -14.33
N PRO A 305 10.08 -13.42 -13.37
CA PRO A 305 9.56 -12.97 -12.10
C PRO A 305 8.95 -11.56 -12.19
N TYR A 306 7.95 -11.29 -11.35
CA TYR A 306 7.45 -9.94 -11.07
C TYR A 306 6.97 -9.15 -12.31
N GLN A 307 6.32 -9.81 -13.27
CA GLN A 307 5.82 -9.19 -14.51
C GLN A 307 4.41 -8.58 -14.34
N PRO A 308 4.09 -7.48 -15.05
CA PRO A 308 2.82 -6.77 -14.93
C PRO A 308 1.69 -7.52 -15.64
N HIS A 309 0.54 -7.53 -15.00
CA HIS A 309 -0.72 -8.01 -15.54
C HIS A 309 -1.77 -6.91 -15.44
N TYR A 310 -2.67 -6.85 -16.41
CA TYR A 310 -3.64 -5.78 -16.52
C TYR A 310 -5.07 -6.29 -16.33
N PRO A 311 -5.94 -5.51 -15.68
CA PRO A 311 -7.33 -5.91 -15.49
C PRO A 311 -8.12 -5.81 -16.78
N ALA A 312 -8.81 -6.90 -17.12
CA ALA A 312 -9.81 -7.00 -18.16
C ALA A 312 -11.15 -7.41 -17.54
N PHE A 313 -12.18 -6.59 -17.76
CA PHE A 313 -13.52 -6.83 -17.25
C PHE A 313 -14.54 -6.20 -18.19
N TYR A 314 -15.76 -6.73 -18.14
CA TYR A 314 -16.86 -6.14 -18.91
C TYR A 314 -17.30 -4.82 -18.28
N ALA A 315 -17.33 -3.78 -19.09
CA ALA A 315 -17.54 -2.40 -18.68
C ALA A 315 -18.37 -1.66 -19.73
N THR A 316 -19.29 -0.80 -19.28
CA THR A 316 -19.95 0.15 -20.19
C THR A 316 -19.02 1.33 -20.49
N ASN A 317 -19.21 1.96 -21.65
CA ASN A 317 -18.38 3.08 -22.08
C ASN A 317 -18.48 4.25 -21.07
N PRO A 318 -17.37 4.95 -20.76
CA PRO A 318 -17.35 6.02 -19.76
C PRO A 318 -18.33 7.15 -20.05
N PHE A 319 -18.58 7.45 -21.33
CA PHE A 319 -19.40 8.58 -21.78
C PHE A 319 -20.88 8.24 -21.98
N MET A 320 -21.30 7.00 -21.67
CA MET A 320 -22.72 6.68 -21.69
C MET A 320 -23.46 7.42 -20.58
N ASP A 321 -24.68 7.88 -20.88
CA ASP A 321 -25.55 8.48 -19.87
C ASP A 321 -25.98 7.41 -18.86
N LYS A 322 -25.42 7.52 -17.66
CA LYS A 322 -25.65 6.63 -16.52
C LYS A 322 -26.62 7.24 -15.51
N CYS A 323 -27.15 8.44 -15.79
CA CYS A 323 -28.01 9.20 -14.89
C CYS A 323 -29.46 8.68 -14.85
N ASN A 324 -29.82 7.68 -15.66
CA ASN A 324 -31.17 7.12 -15.65
C ASN A 324 -31.36 6.11 -14.51
N ILE A 325 -32.24 6.46 -13.57
CA ILE A 325 -32.51 5.77 -12.30
C ILE A 325 -33.10 4.36 -12.53
N GLU A 326 -33.60 4.06 -13.73
CA GLU A 326 -34.34 2.83 -14.07
C GLU A 326 -33.46 1.68 -14.61
N GLY A 327 -32.17 1.93 -14.86
CA GLY A 327 -31.27 0.93 -15.44
C GLY A 327 -31.59 0.58 -16.89
N SER A 328 -31.06 -0.55 -17.38
CA SER A 328 -31.38 -1.04 -18.72
C SER A 328 -32.86 -1.35 -18.85
N ARG A 329 -33.55 -0.76 -19.84
CA ARG A 329 -34.99 -1.01 -20.09
C ARG A 329 -35.33 -2.46 -20.49
N TRP A 330 -34.33 -3.27 -20.81
CA TRP A 330 -34.50 -4.66 -21.27
C TRP A 330 -34.42 -5.67 -20.13
N ASN A 331 -33.56 -5.43 -19.14
CA ASN A 331 -33.35 -6.34 -18.03
C ASN A 331 -33.56 -5.69 -16.66
N HIS A 332 -33.91 -4.40 -16.62
CA HIS A 332 -34.10 -3.56 -15.44
C HIS A 332 -32.93 -3.58 -14.46
N LYS A 333 -31.72 -3.97 -14.91
CA LYS A 333 -30.51 -3.94 -14.11
C LYS A 333 -29.86 -2.57 -14.24
N LYS A 334 -29.64 -1.92 -13.10
CA LYS A 334 -29.09 -0.56 -13.02
C LYS A 334 -27.61 -0.55 -13.39
N HIS A 335 -26.80 -1.25 -12.61
CA HIS A 335 -25.33 -1.39 -12.63
C HIS A 335 -24.82 -2.71 -13.21
N GLN A 336 -23.90 -2.77 -14.17
CA GLN A 336 -23.18 -4.04 -14.45
C GLN A 336 -21.87 -4.06 -13.65
N PHE A 337 -21.73 -5.06 -12.79
CA PHE A 337 -20.45 -5.46 -12.16
C PHE A 337 -19.95 -6.74 -12.83
N SER A 338 -18.64 -6.84 -13.02
CA SER A 338 -17.98 -7.96 -13.69
C SER A 338 -16.85 -8.51 -12.84
N ASP A 339 -16.60 -9.82 -12.98
CA ASP A 339 -15.34 -10.42 -12.57
C ASP A 339 -14.17 -9.68 -13.23
N ILE A 340 -13.05 -9.60 -12.52
CA ILE A 340 -11.80 -9.04 -13.03
C ILE A 340 -10.91 -10.19 -13.50
N THR A 341 -10.68 -10.29 -14.80
CA THR A 341 -9.70 -11.21 -15.40
C THR A 341 -8.37 -10.49 -15.53
N LEU A 342 -7.27 -11.13 -15.18
CA LEU A 342 -5.93 -10.58 -15.36
C LEU A 342 -5.31 -11.09 -16.65
N VAL A 343 -4.74 -10.17 -17.42
CA VAL A 343 -4.18 -10.43 -18.74
C VAL A 343 -2.71 -10.00 -18.75
N HIS A 344 -1.83 -10.94 -19.12
CA HIS A 344 -0.43 -10.66 -19.41
C HIS A 344 -0.28 -10.21 -20.88
N PRO A 345 0.57 -9.23 -21.21
CA PRO A 345 0.75 -8.79 -22.59
C PRO A 345 1.23 -9.87 -23.57
N VAL A 346 1.85 -10.95 -23.06
CA VAL A 346 2.37 -12.06 -23.88
C VAL A 346 1.61 -13.35 -23.62
N ASP A 347 1.25 -13.62 -22.36
CA ASP A 347 0.68 -14.91 -21.94
C ASP A 347 -0.86 -14.88 -22.04
N MET A 348 -1.43 -13.71 -22.35
CA MET A 348 -2.87 -13.45 -22.38
C MET A 348 -3.54 -13.73 -21.02
N GLU A 349 -4.77 -14.23 -21.01
CA GLU A 349 -5.56 -14.42 -19.80
C GLU A 349 -4.90 -15.42 -18.83
N ARG A 350 -4.70 -15.00 -17.58
CA ARG A 350 -4.05 -15.81 -16.55
C ARG A 350 -5.02 -16.39 -15.53
N GLY A 351 -6.05 -15.65 -15.20
CA GLY A 351 -7.01 -16.04 -14.18
C GLY A 351 -7.89 -14.87 -13.78
N LYS A 352 -8.85 -15.13 -12.90
CA LYS A 352 -9.74 -14.11 -12.35
C LYS A 352 -9.39 -13.84 -10.89
N MET A 353 -9.58 -12.61 -10.46
CA MET A 353 -9.43 -12.25 -9.05
C MET A 353 -10.57 -12.88 -8.22
N ILE A 354 -10.29 -13.21 -6.96
CA ILE A 354 -11.21 -13.91 -6.06
C ILE A 354 -11.98 -12.92 -5.18
N ASN A 355 -13.30 -13.10 -5.05
CA ASN A 355 -14.18 -12.31 -4.19
C ASN A 355 -14.14 -10.78 -4.43
N ILE A 356 -13.88 -10.37 -5.67
CA ILE A 356 -13.85 -8.97 -6.08
C ILE A 356 -14.45 -8.78 -7.46
N LEU A 357 -15.22 -7.72 -7.60
CA LEU A 357 -15.81 -7.28 -8.86
C LEU A 357 -15.35 -5.86 -9.19
N ALA A 358 -15.28 -5.54 -10.48
CA ALA A 358 -15.17 -4.17 -10.97
C ALA A 358 -16.50 -3.72 -11.59
N GLY A 359 -16.86 -2.47 -11.37
CA GLY A 359 -18.08 -1.91 -11.94
C GLY A 359 -18.09 -0.38 -11.90
N ASP A 360 -19.17 0.19 -12.38
CA ASP A 360 -19.28 1.64 -12.52
C ASP A 360 -19.34 2.38 -11.17
N ALA A 361 -18.57 3.47 -11.05
CA ALA A 361 -18.60 4.30 -9.86
C ALA A 361 -19.88 5.14 -9.74
N SER A 362 -20.57 5.45 -10.84
CA SER A 362 -21.84 6.17 -10.83
C SER A 362 -23.00 5.25 -10.43
N ALA A 363 -23.92 5.77 -9.62
CA ALA A 363 -25.25 5.23 -9.30
C ALA A 363 -25.48 4.22 -8.15
N ILE A 364 -24.44 3.58 -7.60
CA ILE A 364 -24.54 2.95 -6.25
C ILE A 364 -23.75 3.83 -5.29
N HIS A 365 -24.27 4.12 -4.09
CA HIS A 365 -23.50 4.89 -3.13
C HIS A 365 -22.29 4.10 -2.66
N ASP A 366 -21.26 4.84 -2.26
CA ASP A 366 -20.07 4.23 -1.71
C ASP A 366 -20.40 3.56 -0.37
N MET A 367 -19.79 2.40 -0.09
CA MET A 367 -20.08 1.50 1.05
C MET A 367 -21.43 0.77 1.03
N ASP A 368 -22.28 0.98 0.02
CA ASP A 368 -23.51 0.21 -0.10
C ASP A 368 -23.23 -1.24 -0.50
N LYS A 369 -24.13 -2.12 -0.06
CA LYS A 369 -24.15 -3.52 -0.48
C LYS A 369 -24.92 -3.66 -1.80
N LEU A 370 -24.40 -4.50 -2.68
CA LEU A 370 -25.04 -4.88 -3.94
C LEU A 370 -25.28 -6.40 -3.96
N ALA A 371 -26.44 -6.78 -4.48
CA ALA A 371 -26.77 -8.17 -4.78
C ALA A 371 -26.33 -8.50 -6.21
N TYR A 372 -25.32 -9.34 -6.34
CA TYR A 372 -24.82 -9.88 -7.59
C TYR A 372 -25.57 -11.16 -7.94
N LYS A 373 -25.99 -11.30 -9.21
CA LYS A 373 -26.83 -12.41 -9.70
C LYS A 373 -28.08 -12.65 -8.82
N LYS A 374 -28.73 -11.56 -8.42
CA LYS A 374 -29.94 -11.56 -7.59
C LYS A 374 -31.00 -12.53 -8.14
N ASP A 375 -31.71 -13.20 -7.23
CA ASP A 375 -32.80 -14.13 -7.51
C ASP A 375 -32.36 -15.39 -8.28
N THR A 376 -31.07 -15.75 -8.20
CA THR A 376 -30.51 -16.99 -8.74
C THR A 376 -29.89 -17.85 -7.63
N THR A 377 -29.54 -19.10 -7.93
CA THR A 377 -28.81 -19.98 -7.00
C THR A 377 -27.41 -19.49 -6.67
N ASP A 378 -26.88 -18.57 -7.48
CA ASP A 378 -25.52 -18.03 -7.37
C ASP A 378 -25.53 -16.58 -6.86
N GLU A 379 -26.58 -16.22 -6.11
CA GLU A 379 -26.70 -14.90 -5.52
C GLU A 379 -25.57 -14.66 -4.51
N GLU A 380 -24.86 -13.56 -4.71
CA GLU A 380 -23.73 -13.16 -3.88
C GLU A 380 -23.87 -11.69 -3.50
N TYR A 381 -23.29 -11.31 -2.36
CA TYR A 381 -23.33 -9.94 -1.87
C TYR A 381 -21.93 -9.34 -1.89
N TYR A 382 -21.85 -8.09 -2.32
CA TYR A 382 -20.59 -7.35 -2.38
C TYR A 382 -20.79 -5.96 -1.79
N LYS A 383 -19.77 -5.42 -1.13
CA LYS A 383 -19.75 -4.04 -0.65
C LYS A 383 -18.91 -3.19 -1.60
N LYS A 384 -19.49 -2.11 -2.10
CA LYS A 384 -18.87 -1.21 -3.09
C LYS A 384 -17.92 -0.22 -2.43
N PHE A 385 -16.78 0.01 -3.07
CA PHE A 385 -15.81 1.04 -2.68
C PHE A 385 -15.32 1.83 -3.90
N LYS A 386 -15.50 3.14 -3.86
CA LYS A 386 -14.85 4.06 -4.79
C LYS A 386 -13.41 4.27 -4.35
N ILE A 387 -12.46 3.84 -5.17
CA ILE A 387 -11.03 4.07 -4.90
C ILE A 387 -10.70 5.52 -5.23
N THR A 388 -10.25 6.27 -4.23
CA THR A 388 -9.88 7.69 -4.38
C THR A 388 -8.37 7.90 -4.38
N ALA A 389 -7.60 6.86 -4.04
CA ALA A 389 -6.16 6.85 -4.25
C ALA A 389 -5.83 7.05 -5.75
N PRO A 390 -5.02 8.08 -6.09
CA PRO A 390 -4.82 8.52 -7.48
C PRO A 390 -4.13 7.48 -8.37
N TYR A 391 -3.31 6.60 -7.80
CA TYR A 391 -2.62 5.54 -8.52
C TYR A 391 -3.13 4.18 -8.05
N ASN A 392 -3.70 3.42 -8.96
CA ASN A 392 -4.25 2.08 -8.76
C ASN A 392 -4.34 1.32 -10.09
N PHE A 393 -4.51 0.00 -10.04
CA PHE A 393 -4.47 -0.83 -11.25
C PHE A 393 -5.62 -0.59 -12.23
N LEU A 394 -6.72 0.03 -11.80
CA LEU A 394 -7.83 0.38 -12.69
C LEU A 394 -7.50 1.61 -13.55
N ASN A 395 -6.49 2.42 -13.21
CA ASN A 395 -6.06 3.55 -14.04
C ASN A 395 -5.59 3.10 -15.43
N ASN A 396 -5.04 1.89 -15.54
CA ASN A 396 -4.62 1.28 -16.80
C ASN A 396 -5.68 0.35 -17.40
N SER A 397 -6.90 0.36 -16.88
CA SER A 397 -8.02 -0.39 -17.47
C SER A 397 -8.68 0.38 -18.61
N ALA A 398 -9.55 -0.30 -19.37
CA ALA A 398 -10.29 0.31 -20.47
C ALA A 398 -11.21 1.47 -20.04
N ASN A 399 -11.40 1.69 -18.73
CA ASN A 399 -12.23 2.78 -18.23
C ASN A 399 -11.78 3.29 -16.85
N ILE A 400 -11.48 4.59 -16.75
CA ILE A 400 -10.87 5.24 -15.59
C ILE A 400 -11.84 5.54 -14.42
N ASN A 401 -13.16 5.45 -14.62
CA ASN A 401 -14.18 5.80 -13.61
C ASN A 401 -14.80 4.57 -12.91
N TYR A 402 -13.99 3.56 -12.62
CA TYR A 402 -14.46 2.30 -12.03
C TYR A 402 -14.25 2.24 -10.52
N CYS A 403 -15.12 1.51 -9.87
CA CYS A 403 -15.04 1.16 -8.47
C CYS A 403 -14.82 -0.35 -8.33
N ILE A 404 -14.40 -0.76 -7.15
CA ILE A 404 -14.33 -2.18 -6.81
C ILE A 404 -15.49 -2.51 -5.88
N ALA A 405 -15.85 -3.79 -5.83
CA ALA A 405 -16.70 -4.31 -4.78
C ALA A 405 -16.13 -5.62 -4.26
N ILE A 406 -15.94 -5.74 -2.94
CA ILE A 406 -15.42 -6.95 -2.30
C ILE A 406 -16.57 -7.77 -1.72
N ARG A 407 -16.47 -9.09 -1.76
CA ARG A 407 -17.54 -9.98 -1.31
C ARG A 407 -17.80 -9.80 0.20
N CYS A 408 -19.07 -9.75 0.58
CA CYS A 408 -19.49 -9.63 1.97
C CYS A 408 -20.66 -10.60 2.27
N PRO A 409 -20.91 -10.93 3.55
CA PRO A 409 -22.03 -11.78 3.92
C PRO A 409 -23.36 -11.13 3.57
N LYS A 410 -24.34 -11.96 3.17
CA LYS A 410 -25.75 -11.59 3.11
C LYS A 410 -26.21 -11.27 4.53
N THR A 411 -26.17 -10.01 4.94
CA THR A 411 -26.84 -9.60 6.17
C THR A 411 -28.34 -9.59 5.91
N VAL A 412 -29.11 -10.21 6.80
CA VAL A 412 -30.54 -9.96 6.90
C VAL A 412 -30.64 -8.60 7.60
N GLU A 413 -31.03 -7.56 6.86
CA GLU A 413 -31.34 -6.25 7.45
C GLU A 413 -32.50 -6.35 8.44
#